data_AF-A0A8S1ANF8-F1
#
_entry.id   AF-A0A8S1ANF8-F1
#
_cell.length_a   1.000
_cell.length_b   1.000
_cell.length_c   1.000
_cell.angle_alpha   90.00
_cell.angle_beta   90.00
_cell.angle_gamma   90.00
#
_symmetry.space_group_name_H-M   'P 1'
#
loop_
_entity.id
_entity.type
_entity.pdbx_description
1 polymer ?
#
loop_
_entity_poly.entity_id
_entity_poly.type
_entity_poly.pdbx_seq_one_letter_code
_entity_poly.pdbx_strand_id
1 'polypeptide(L)'
;MNWDQRKVYVNGLVTRKTTSRKTSDGESRREGTFEYSLPATDGKKLQEVQNTARVRTLRTGTQHKLSAAGKFLNDIPKLPSHYARKDSSKLYLEPIFRSLSDLYSHYKEYCAENGEPIVCRFTFEKLFKDKNLSLYTLKKDMCDVCSGHAVGNINTSDYEQHIKRKDRAARKRK
;
A
#
# COMPACT_ATOMS: atom_id res chain seq x y z
N MET A 1 26.58 32.01 15.49
CA MET A 1 26.52 30.57 15.18
C MET A 1 25.17 30.01 15.64
N ASN A 2 24.30 29.65 14.70
CA ASN A 2 22.95 29.12 14.96
C ASN A 2 22.99 27.66 15.44
N TRP A 3 21.93 27.17 16.08
CA TRP A 3 21.81 25.79 16.59
C TRP A 3 22.02 24.72 15.52
N ASP A 4 21.51 24.92 14.30
CA ASP A 4 21.75 23.98 13.20
C ASP A 4 23.20 23.95 12.74
N GLN A 5 23.88 25.10 12.77
CA GLN A 5 25.32 25.17 12.48
C GLN A 5 26.15 24.44 13.54
N ARG A 6 25.75 24.54 14.82
CA ARG A 6 26.38 23.80 15.92
C ARG A 6 26.18 22.30 15.77
N LYS A 7 24.98 21.84 15.36
CA LYS A 7 24.70 20.42 15.07
C LYS A 7 25.59 19.86 13.96
N VAL A 8 25.71 20.59 12.85
CA VAL A 8 26.56 20.18 11.71
C VAL A 8 28.04 20.14 12.13
N TYR A 9 28.49 21.14 12.88
CA TYR A 9 29.86 21.19 13.41
C TYR A 9 30.19 19.98 14.31
N VAL A 10 29.32 19.68 15.27
CA VAL A 10 29.50 18.52 16.16
C VAL A 10 29.46 17.21 15.36
N ASN A 11 28.51 17.05 14.44
CA ASN A 11 28.44 15.86 13.59
C ASN A 11 29.69 15.65 12.73
N GLY A 12 30.33 16.73 12.28
CA GLY A 12 31.59 16.66 11.52
C GLY A 12 32.81 16.24 12.35
N LEU A 13 32.77 16.46 13.67
CA LEU A 13 33.85 16.07 14.60
C LEU A 13 33.68 14.64 15.14
N VAL A 14 32.47 14.10 15.10
CA VAL A 14 32.17 12.76 15.63
C VAL A 14 32.62 11.69 14.64
N THR A 15 33.47 10.78 15.10
CA THR A 15 33.82 9.57 14.35
C THR A 15 32.82 8.46 14.67
N ARG A 16 32.24 7.84 13.64
CA ARG A 16 31.27 6.74 13.77
C ARG A 16 31.90 5.44 13.30
N LYS A 17 31.88 4.39 14.14
CA LYS A 17 32.34 3.04 13.80
C LYS A 17 31.22 2.03 13.94
N THR A 18 31.18 1.02 13.06
CA THR A 18 30.26 -0.12 13.15
C THR A 18 30.86 -1.22 14.01
N THR A 19 30.15 -1.67 15.04
CA THR A 19 30.58 -2.78 15.87
C THR A 19 30.12 -4.11 15.27
N SER A 20 31.03 -5.08 15.16
CA SER A 20 30.70 -6.43 14.71
C SER A 20 29.80 -7.15 15.72
N ARG A 21 28.86 -7.95 15.22
CA ARG A 21 28.00 -8.78 16.07
C ARG A 21 28.77 -9.98 16.60
N LYS A 22 28.53 -10.32 17.87
CA LYS A 22 29.10 -11.51 18.51
C LYS A 22 28.39 -12.81 18.12
N THR A 23 27.13 -12.73 17.70
CA THR A 23 26.31 -13.87 17.28
C THR A 23 25.76 -13.62 15.88
N SER A 24 25.88 -14.63 15.01
CA SER A 24 25.34 -14.61 13.64
C SER A 24 23.98 -15.30 13.53
N ASP A 25 23.55 -16.00 14.57
CA ASP A 25 22.39 -16.88 14.49
C ASP A 25 21.09 -16.11 14.69
N GLY A 26 20.33 -15.97 13.61
CA GLY A 26 18.99 -15.35 13.60
C GLY A 26 18.91 -13.94 12.98
N GLU A 27 17.74 -13.68 12.41
CA GLU A 27 17.39 -12.41 11.78
C GLU A 27 17.17 -11.32 12.85
N SER A 28 18.20 -10.51 13.11
CA SER A 28 18.13 -9.45 14.12
C SER A 28 17.40 -8.22 13.61
N ARG A 29 16.57 -7.62 14.48
CA ARG A 29 15.89 -6.36 14.21
C ARG A 29 16.79 -5.13 14.39
N ARG A 30 18.01 -5.28 14.89
CA ARG A 30 19.00 -4.18 14.90
C ARG A 30 19.63 -4.11 13.51
N GLU A 31 19.89 -2.92 12.99
CA GLU A 31 20.72 -2.76 11.78
C GLU A 31 22.18 -3.00 12.16
N GLY A 32 22.62 -2.28 13.19
CA GLY A 32 23.96 -2.40 13.76
C GLY A 32 24.04 -1.66 15.08
N THR A 33 25.10 -1.92 15.83
CA THR A 33 25.51 -1.07 16.94
C THR A 33 26.59 -0.15 16.41
N PHE A 34 26.42 1.15 16.63
CA PHE A 34 27.39 2.15 16.27
C PHE A 34 28.07 2.68 17.53
N GLU A 35 29.39 2.79 17.45
CA GLU A 35 30.25 3.42 18.44
C GLU A 35 30.57 4.83 17.95
N TYR A 36 30.28 5.83 18.77
CA TYR A 36 30.57 7.23 18.49
C TYR A 36 31.69 7.71 19.39
N SER A 37 32.75 8.29 18.81
CA SER A 37 33.85 8.89 19.56
C SER A 37 34.14 10.32 19.11
N LEU A 38 34.24 11.23 20.09
CA LEU A 38 34.70 12.61 19.91
C LEU A 38 36.21 12.68 20.19
N PRO A 39 37.03 13.09 19.22
CA PRO A 39 38.45 13.32 19.45
C PRO A 39 38.62 14.58 20.31
N ALA A 40 39.20 14.45 21.51
CA ALA A 40 39.66 15.62 22.24
C ALA A 40 40.95 16.16 21.61
N THR A 41 41.26 17.43 21.85
CA THR A 41 42.47 18.13 21.38
C THR A 41 43.76 17.43 21.76
N ASP A 42 43.75 16.60 22.81
CA ASP A 42 44.93 15.90 23.36
C ASP A 42 45.01 14.42 22.92
N GLY A 43 44.27 14.02 21.88
CA GLY A 43 44.25 12.63 21.38
C GLY A 43 43.56 11.62 22.32
N LYS A 44 43.07 12.05 23.48
CA LYS A 44 42.27 11.23 24.40
C LYS A 44 40.81 11.22 23.94
N LYS A 45 40.27 10.04 23.60
CA LYS A 45 38.85 9.87 23.25
C LYS A 45 37.99 10.18 24.48
N LEU A 46 37.08 11.14 24.38
CA LEU A 46 36.11 11.43 25.43
C LEU A 46 34.73 10.96 25.01
N GLN A 47 34.14 10.12 25.87
CA GLN A 47 32.82 9.47 25.80
C GLN A 47 32.55 8.60 24.57
N GLU A 48 32.40 7.31 24.87
CA GLU A 48 31.91 6.26 23.98
C GLU A 48 30.40 6.10 24.22
N VAL A 49 29.56 6.48 23.26
CA VAL A 49 28.12 6.24 23.33
C VAL A 49 27.77 5.16 22.31
N GLN A 50 27.16 4.08 22.79
CA GLN A 50 26.70 2.98 21.95
C GLN A 50 25.22 3.20 21.61
N ASN A 51 24.91 3.49 20.35
CA ASN A 51 23.53 3.57 19.86
C ASN A 51 23.23 2.40 18.93
N THR A 52 22.04 1.81 19.08
CA THR A 52 21.59 0.71 18.23
C THR A 52 20.52 1.21 17.28
N ALA A 53 20.85 1.35 15.99
CA ALA A 53 19.84 1.57 14.96
C ALA A 53 18.99 0.31 14.82
N ARG A 54 17.67 0.45 14.77
CA ARG A 54 16.72 -0.66 14.58
C ARG A 54 16.11 -0.60 13.20
N VAL A 55 16.14 -1.71 12.47
CA VAL A 55 15.35 -1.86 11.25
C VAL A 55 13.87 -1.91 11.64
N ARG A 56 13.01 -1.30 10.83
CA ARG A 56 11.56 -1.56 10.89
C ARG A 56 11.22 -2.90 10.23
N THR A 57 11.76 -4.01 10.72
CA THR A 57 11.30 -5.35 10.29
C THR A 57 10.06 -5.76 11.06
N LEU A 58 9.08 -6.32 10.34
CA LEU A 58 7.89 -6.95 10.93
C LEU A 58 8.34 -8.19 11.71
N ARG A 59 7.65 -8.51 12.82
CA ARG A 59 7.90 -9.76 13.55
C ARG A 59 7.51 -10.94 12.64
N THR A 60 8.23 -12.05 12.69
CA THR A 60 7.99 -13.26 11.87
C THR A 60 6.54 -13.75 11.98
N GLY A 61 5.96 -13.77 13.18
CA GLY A 61 4.56 -14.11 13.38
C GLY A 61 3.56 -13.11 12.77
N THR A 62 3.95 -11.84 12.59
CA THR A 62 3.15 -10.86 11.85
C THR A 62 3.26 -11.10 10.34
N GLN A 63 4.44 -11.47 9.84
CA GLN A 63 4.63 -11.80 8.42
C GLN A 63 3.79 -13.01 8.00
N HIS A 64 3.74 -14.07 8.82
CA HIS A 64 2.92 -15.25 8.53
C HIS A 64 1.44 -14.90 8.37
N LYS A 65 0.89 -14.08 9.27
CA LYS A 65 -0.50 -13.59 9.20
C LYS A 65 -0.78 -12.77 7.93
N LEU A 66 0.15 -11.90 7.56
CA LEU A 66 0.01 -11.09 6.34
C LEU A 66 0.13 -11.95 5.08
N SER A 67 0.97 -12.99 5.10
CA SER A 67 1.12 -13.94 4.01
C SER A 67 -0.16 -14.73 3.77
N ALA A 68 -0.78 -15.27 4.83
CA ALA A 68 -2.07 -15.94 4.81
C ALA A 68 -3.17 -15.10 4.11
N ALA A 69 -3.37 -13.87 4.59
CA ALA A 69 -4.32 -12.93 3.99
C ALA A 69 -3.98 -12.60 2.52
N GLY A 70 -2.69 -12.53 2.19
CA GLY A 70 -2.22 -12.29 0.83
C GLY A 70 -2.52 -13.44 -0.13
N LYS A 71 -2.43 -14.70 0.32
CA LYS A 71 -2.77 -15.89 -0.47
C LYS A 71 -4.26 -15.87 -0.84
N PHE A 72 -5.13 -15.71 0.17
CA PHE A 72 -6.57 -15.60 -0.03
C PHE A 72 -6.95 -14.53 -1.07
N LEU A 73 -6.34 -13.33 -1.00
CA LEU A 73 -6.59 -12.26 -1.98
C LEU A 73 -6.09 -12.57 -3.40
N ASN A 74 -5.12 -13.47 -3.56
CA ASN A 74 -4.64 -13.89 -4.86
C ASN A 74 -5.52 -14.99 -5.48
N ASP A 75 -6.10 -15.86 -4.64
CA ASP A 75 -6.91 -17.00 -5.07
C ASP A 75 -8.32 -16.58 -5.52
N ILE A 76 -8.79 -15.41 -5.09
CA ILE A 76 -10.10 -14.87 -5.52
C ILE A 76 -10.08 -14.52 -7.03
N PRO A 77 -11.11 -14.93 -7.80
CA PRO A 77 -11.23 -14.56 -9.20
C PRO A 77 -11.34 -13.04 -9.39
N LYS A 78 -10.55 -12.54 -10.34
CA LYS A 78 -10.46 -11.11 -10.68
C LYS A 78 -11.16 -10.88 -12.02
N LEU A 79 -11.83 -9.74 -12.12
CA LEU A 79 -12.41 -9.31 -13.39
C LEU A 79 -11.32 -9.09 -14.44
N PRO A 80 -11.61 -9.42 -15.71
CA PRO A 80 -10.79 -9.06 -16.83
C PRO A 80 -10.44 -7.56 -16.89
N SER A 81 -9.30 -7.25 -17.50
CA SER A 81 -8.77 -5.88 -17.57
C SER A 81 -9.70 -4.88 -18.28
N HIS A 82 -10.58 -5.32 -19.19
CA HIS A 82 -11.50 -4.43 -19.91
C HIS A 82 -12.56 -3.77 -19.03
N TYR A 83 -12.79 -4.29 -17.82
CA TYR A 83 -13.67 -3.66 -16.84
C TYR A 83 -12.98 -2.52 -16.08
N ALA A 84 -11.65 -2.48 -16.08
CA ALA A 84 -10.90 -1.37 -15.52
C ALA A 84 -11.01 -0.13 -16.42
N ARG A 85 -10.95 1.06 -15.83
CA ARG A 85 -10.87 2.31 -16.61
C ARG A 85 -9.52 2.36 -17.30
N LYS A 86 -9.48 2.88 -18.54
CA LYS A 86 -8.26 3.04 -19.35
C LYS A 86 -7.08 3.63 -18.57
N ASP A 87 -7.35 4.60 -17.69
CA ASP A 87 -6.33 5.31 -16.91
C ASP A 87 -6.12 4.74 -15.50
N SER A 88 -6.71 3.58 -15.18
CA SER A 88 -6.64 2.99 -13.84
C SER A 88 -6.08 1.57 -13.88
N SER A 89 -5.00 1.35 -13.14
CA SER A 89 -4.42 0.02 -12.87
C SER A 89 -5.15 -0.77 -11.78
N LYS A 90 -6.39 -0.37 -11.42
CA LYS A 90 -7.17 -1.05 -10.38
C LYS A 90 -7.69 -2.39 -10.89
N LEU A 91 -7.50 -3.41 -10.09
CA LEU A 91 -8.04 -4.75 -10.30
C LEU A 91 -9.40 -4.84 -9.63
N TYR A 92 -10.43 -5.22 -10.39
CA TYR A 92 -11.77 -5.39 -9.84
C TYR A 92 -12.01 -6.84 -9.45
N LEU A 93 -12.62 -7.07 -8.29
CA LEU A 93 -13.13 -8.39 -7.94
C LEU A 93 -14.50 -8.62 -8.58
N GLU A 94 -14.84 -9.89 -8.79
CA GLU A 94 -16.18 -10.28 -9.23
C GLU A 94 -17.27 -9.74 -8.29
N PRO A 95 -18.46 -9.41 -8.82
CA PRO A 95 -19.59 -8.88 -8.05
C PRO A 95 -20.26 -9.96 -7.16
N ILE A 96 -19.47 -10.91 -6.65
CA ILE A 96 -19.88 -11.90 -5.66
C ILE A 96 -20.03 -11.22 -4.29
N PHE A 97 -19.08 -10.34 -3.95
CA PHE A 97 -19.04 -9.66 -2.66
C PHE A 97 -19.73 -8.31 -2.72
N ARG A 98 -20.73 -8.09 -1.85
CA ARG A 98 -21.47 -6.82 -1.80
C ARG A 98 -20.68 -5.71 -1.12
N SER A 99 -19.80 -6.06 -0.19
CA SER A 99 -19.03 -5.11 0.60
C SER A 99 -17.70 -5.67 1.10
N LEU A 100 -16.81 -4.80 1.55
CA LEU A 100 -15.53 -5.20 2.16
C LEU A 100 -15.75 -5.97 3.49
N SER A 101 -16.83 -5.67 4.21
CA SER A 101 -17.22 -6.42 5.41
C SER A 101 -17.55 -7.88 5.08
N ASP A 102 -18.28 -8.08 4.00
CA ASP A 102 -18.73 -9.37 3.50
C ASP A 102 -17.54 -10.24 3.05
N LEU A 103 -16.64 -9.62 2.29
CA LEU A 103 -15.36 -10.24 1.92
C LEU A 103 -14.53 -10.66 3.15
N TYR A 104 -14.51 -9.83 4.20
CA TYR A 104 -13.79 -10.15 5.43
C TYR A 104 -14.45 -11.29 6.23
N SER A 105 -15.77 -11.46 6.16
CA SER A 105 -16.47 -12.60 6.77
C SER A 105 -16.05 -13.91 6.10
N HIS A 106 -16.04 -13.96 4.76
CA HIS A 106 -15.55 -15.14 4.03
C HIS A 106 -14.08 -15.43 4.27
N TYR A 107 -13.25 -14.40 4.42
CA TYR A 107 -11.85 -14.58 4.81
C TYR A 107 -11.73 -15.27 6.18
N LYS A 108 -12.59 -14.95 7.14
CA LYS A 108 -12.58 -15.62 8.45
C LYS A 108 -12.93 -17.10 8.35
N GLU A 109 -13.93 -17.43 7.54
CA GLU A 109 -14.35 -18.81 7.28
C GLU A 109 -13.19 -19.59 6.65
N TYR A 110 -12.57 -19.03 5.61
CA TYR A 110 -11.39 -19.61 4.95
C TYR A 110 -10.23 -19.83 5.92
N CYS A 111 -9.95 -18.87 6.81
CA CYS A 111 -8.90 -19.05 7.83
C CYS A 111 -9.27 -20.10 8.89
N ALA A 112 -10.55 -20.23 9.23
CA ALA A 112 -11.01 -21.25 10.19
C ALA A 112 -10.87 -22.67 9.60
N GLU A 113 -11.19 -22.85 8.32
CA GLU A 113 -11.05 -24.13 7.61
C GLU A 113 -9.58 -24.55 7.42
N ASN A 114 -8.71 -23.60 7.05
CA ASN A 114 -7.28 -23.88 6.81
C ASN A 114 -6.41 -23.82 8.08
N GLY A 115 -6.99 -23.49 9.24
CA GLY A 115 -6.24 -23.29 10.49
C GLY A 115 -5.22 -22.15 10.41
N GLU A 116 -5.40 -21.20 9.49
CA GLU A 116 -4.50 -20.07 9.31
C GLU A 116 -4.82 -18.91 10.28
N PRO A 117 -3.81 -18.13 10.68
CA PRO A 117 -4.03 -17.09 11.68
C PRO A 117 -4.72 -15.85 11.08
N ILE A 118 -5.84 -15.46 11.69
CA ILE A 118 -6.68 -14.35 11.26
C ILE A 118 -5.99 -13.00 11.50
N VAL A 119 -5.99 -12.13 10.48
CA VAL A 119 -5.62 -10.71 10.60
C VAL A 119 -6.79 -9.85 11.03
N CYS A 120 -6.53 -8.70 11.67
CA CYS A 120 -7.60 -7.77 11.99
C CYS A 120 -8.13 -7.08 10.72
N ARG A 121 -9.40 -6.65 10.78
CA ARG A 121 -10.11 -6.00 9.67
C ARG A 121 -9.32 -4.82 9.08
N PHE A 122 -8.76 -3.96 9.91
CA PHE A 122 -7.99 -2.81 9.45
C PHE A 122 -6.76 -3.22 8.62
N THR A 123 -6.02 -4.23 9.07
CA THR A 123 -4.87 -4.75 8.35
C THR A 123 -5.29 -5.42 7.04
N PHE A 124 -6.41 -6.13 7.02
CA PHE A 124 -6.98 -6.70 5.81
C PHE A 124 -7.38 -5.62 4.79
N GLU A 125 -8.10 -4.57 5.22
CA GLU A 125 -8.47 -3.45 4.36
C GLU A 125 -7.25 -2.70 3.81
N LYS A 126 -6.18 -2.59 4.61
CA LYS A 126 -4.91 -2.02 4.15
C LYS A 126 -4.27 -2.91 3.07
N LEU A 127 -4.16 -4.22 3.31
CA LEU A 127 -3.62 -5.16 2.33
C LEU A 127 -4.42 -5.16 1.02
N PHE A 128 -5.75 -5.08 1.12
CA PHE A 128 -6.64 -5.00 -0.03
C PHE A 128 -6.35 -3.76 -0.89
N LYS A 129 -6.13 -2.60 -0.24
CA LYS A 129 -5.74 -1.36 -0.92
C LYS A 129 -4.32 -1.44 -1.49
N ASP A 130 -3.37 -2.01 -0.76
CA ASP A 130 -1.98 -2.18 -1.21
C ASP A 130 -1.89 -3.08 -2.47
N LYS A 131 -2.84 -4.01 -2.64
CA LYS A 131 -2.98 -4.86 -3.84
C LYS A 131 -3.72 -4.18 -5.00
N ASN A 132 -4.11 -2.90 -4.86
CA ASN A 132 -4.90 -2.16 -5.84
C ASN A 132 -6.23 -2.84 -6.21
N LEU A 133 -6.83 -3.57 -5.27
CA LEU A 133 -8.11 -4.25 -5.48
C LEU A 133 -9.28 -3.28 -5.20
N SER A 134 -10.38 -3.48 -5.91
CA SER A 134 -11.63 -2.76 -5.70
C SER A 134 -12.82 -3.67 -5.96
N LEU A 135 -13.91 -3.48 -5.21
CA LEU A 135 -15.16 -4.18 -5.49
C LEU A 135 -15.82 -3.54 -6.70
N TYR A 136 -16.27 -4.37 -7.64
CA TYR A 136 -16.99 -3.88 -8.81
C TYR A 136 -18.37 -3.36 -8.39
N THR A 137 -18.57 -2.05 -8.50
CA THR A 137 -19.88 -1.44 -8.36
C THR A 137 -20.47 -1.26 -9.76
N LEU A 138 -21.63 -1.89 -10.02
CA LEU A 138 -22.37 -1.62 -11.24
C LEU A 138 -22.65 -0.11 -11.29
N LYS A 139 -22.23 0.55 -12.37
CA LYS A 139 -22.40 1.99 -12.53
C LYS A 139 -23.89 2.31 -12.67
N LYS A 140 -24.41 3.08 -11.72
CA LYS A 140 -25.77 3.65 -11.73
C LYS A 140 -25.92 4.80 -12.76
N ASP A 141 -24.80 5.38 -13.20
CA ASP A 141 -24.75 6.60 -14.03
C ASP A 141 -24.32 6.35 -15.48
N MET A 142 -24.74 5.23 -16.07
CA MET A 142 -24.63 5.09 -17.52
C MET A 142 -25.77 5.90 -18.14
N CYS A 143 -25.45 6.89 -18.98
CA CYS A 143 -26.49 7.65 -19.68
C CYS A 143 -27.30 6.68 -20.55
N ASP A 144 -28.62 6.62 -20.33
CA ASP A 144 -29.53 5.72 -21.04
C ASP A 144 -29.45 5.89 -22.56
N VAL A 145 -29.20 7.12 -23.03
CA VAL A 145 -29.01 7.45 -24.46
C VAL A 145 -27.72 6.84 -25.01
N CYS A 146 -26.62 6.88 -24.24
CA CYS A 146 -25.35 6.28 -24.63
C CYS A 146 -25.42 4.75 -24.63
N SER A 147 -26.05 4.17 -23.62
CA SER A 147 -26.25 2.71 -23.52
C SER A 147 -27.18 2.20 -24.61
N GLY A 148 -28.27 2.93 -24.91
CA GLY A 148 -29.25 2.55 -25.91
C GLY A 148 -28.71 2.60 -27.34
N HIS A 149 -27.84 3.56 -27.68
CA HIS A 149 -27.15 3.58 -28.98
C HIS A 149 -26.17 2.41 -29.13
N ALA A 150 -25.44 2.04 -28.06
CA ALA A 150 -24.52 0.90 -28.10
C ALA A 150 -25.24 -0.45 -28.33
N VAL A 151 -26.49 -0.57 -27.87
CA VAL A 151 -27.35 -1.75 -28.08
C VAL A 151 -28.14 -1.66 -29.40
N GLY A 152 -28.05 -0.54 -30.13
CA GLY A 152 -28.73 -0.33 -31.42
C GLY A 152 -30.20 0.08 -31.31
N ASN A 153 -30.69 0.42 -30.11
CA ASN A 153 -32.08 0.79 -29.87
C ASN A 153 -32.39 2.28 -30.16
N ILE A 154 -31.37 3.09 -30.43
CA ILE A 154 -31.51 4.54 -30.61
C ILE A 154 -30.91 4.94 -31.95
N ASN A 155 -31.59 5.86 -32.63
CA ASN A 155 -31.17 6.39 -33.93
C ASN A 155 -29.84 7.16 -33.82
N THR A 156 -28.96 6.99 -34.81
CA THR A 156 -27.64 7.62 -34.88
C THR A 156 -27.72 9.14 -34.80
N SER A 157 -28.74 9.75 -35.42
CA SER A 157 -28.99 11.19 -35.38
C SER A 157 -29.22 11.72 -33.95
N ASP A 158 -29.97 11.00 -33.13
CA ASP A 158 -30.27 11.42 -31.75
C ASP A 158 -29.05 11.30 -30.84
N TYR A 159 -28.22 10.28 -31.09
CA TYR A 159 -26.94 10.11 -30.40
C TYR A 159 -25.95 11.24 -30.74
N GLU A 160 -25.84 11.65 -32.00
CA GLU A 160 -24.97 12.77 -32.40
C GLU A 160 -25.38 14.09 -31.73
N GLN A 161 -26.68 14.37 -31.63
CA GLN A 161 -27.17 15.54 -30.91
C GLN A 161 -26.85 15.47 -29.41
N HIS A 162 -26.95 14.28 -28.79
CA HIS A 162 -26.57 14.05 -27.41
C HIS A 162 -25.07 14.38 -27.17
N ILE A 163 -24.17 13.93 -28.04
CA ILE A 163 -22.74 14.22 -27.95
C ILE A 163 -22.45 15.72 -28.12
N LYS A 164 -23.07 16.39 -29.10
CA LYS A 164 -22.94 17.85 -29.30
C LYS A 164 -23.35 18.65 -28.07
N ARG A 165 -24.45 18.26 -27.39
CA ARG A 165 -24.92 18.90 -26.15
C ARG A 165 -23.93 18.69 -25.00
N LYS A 166 -23.38 17.48 -24.88
CA LYS A 166 -22.37 17.12 -23.87
C LYS A 166 -21.09 17.96 -24.03
N ASP A 167 -20.57 18.06 -25.26
CA ASP A 167 -19.36 18.83 -25.54
C ASP A 167 -19.55 20.34 -25.34
N ARG A 168 -20.71 20.88 -25.72
CA ARG A 168 -21.07 22.29 -25.47
C ARG A 168 -21.07 22.61 -23.98
N ALA A 169 -21.62 21.73 -23.15
CA ALA A 169 -21.64 21.90 -21.70
C ALA A 169 -20.24 21.81 -21.08
N ALA A 170 -19.39 20.91 -21.57
CA ALA A 170 -18.01 20.77 -21.11
C ALA A 170 -17.16 22.02 -21.43
N ARG A 171 -17.31 22.60 -22.63
CA ARG A 171 -16.61 23.84 -23.03
C ARG A 171 -16.96 25.04 -22.15
N LYS A 172 -18.19 25.11 -21.61
CA LYS A 172 -18.63 26.19 -20.71
C LYS A 172 -18.11 26.07 -19.27
N ARG A 173 -17.54 24.92 -18.87
CA ARG A 173 -16.99 24.69 -17.53
C ARG A 173 -15.50 24.99 -17.40
N LYS A 174 -14.79 25.19 -18.51
CA LYS A 174 -13.42 25.71 -18.55
C LYS A 174 -13.45 27.23 -18.50
#